data_AF-A0A7S3SKG9-F1
#
_entry.id   AF-A0A7S3SKG9-F1
#
_cell.length_a   1.000
_cell.length_b   1.000
_cell.length_c   1.000
_cell.angle_alpha   90.00
_cell.angle_beta   90.00
_cell.angle_gamma   90.00
#
_symmetry.space_group_name_H-M   'P 1'
#
loop_
_entity.id
_entity.type
_entity.pdbx_description
1 polymer ?
#
loop_
_entity_poly.entity_id
_entity_poly.type
_entity_poly.pdbx_seq_one_letter_code
_entity_poly.pdbx_strand_id
1 'polypeptide(L)'
;GNLISTAAAEEEPGTELAMSQDPQRHHSDCHAGIVGQIRDMAPQCLDTCWYACHALNEVMDAYWHKGGSPAAKPLMCQHKRALMCFTRNYGMCEKYVSKAAELGVALPRKPEDLEKDCPEPQQAMLGYTGGETAAEEEP
;
A
#
# COMPACT_ATOMS: atom_id res chain seq x y z
N GLY A 1 -21.49 8.28 53.58
CA GLY A 1 -20.48 8.33 52.52
C GLY A 1 -19.31 7.47 52.95
N ASN A 2 -18.63 6.70 52.12
CA ASN A 2 -18.79 6.36 50.72
C ASN A 2 -18.21 4.96 50.55
N LEU A 3 -18.74 4.21 49.58
CA LEU A 3 -18.54 2.77 49.39
C LEU A 3 -17.10 2.42 48.96
N ILE A 4 -16.59 1.34 49.56
CA ILE A 4 -15.53 0.50 48.99
C ILE A 4 -15.97 -0.09 47.64
N SER A 5 -15.20 0.16 46.58
CA SER A 5 -15.14 -0.66 45.37
C SER A 5 -14.02 -0.13 44.47
N THR A 6 -12.80 -0.60 44.69
CA THR A 6 -11.81 -0.66 43.61
C THR A 6 -11.89 -2.06 43.03
N ALA A 7 -12.77 -2.20 42.04
CA ALA A 7 -12.80 -3.36 41.18
C ALA A 7 -11.57 -3.34 40.26
N ALA A 8 -11.01 -4.52 40.07
CA ALA A 8 -9.90 -4.83 39.18
C ALA A 8 -10.14 -4.34 37.74
N ALA A 9 -9.09 -3.81 37.12
CA ALA A 9 -8.90 -3.86 35.68
C ALA A 9 -7.51 -4.48 35.46
N GLU A 10 -7.46 -5.79 35.65
CA GLU A 10 -6.40 -6.63 35.09
C GLU A 10 -6.79 -6.84 33.63
N GLU A 11 -6.26 -6.00 32.73
CA GLU A 11 -6.35 -6.25 31.29
C GLU A 11 -5.31 -7.31 30.93
N GLU A 12 -5.74 -8.57 31.00
CA GLU A 12 -5.02 -9.70 30.44
C GLU A 12 -4.92 -9.58 28.90
N PRO A 13 -3.79 -10.00 28.29
CA PRO A 13 -3.50 -9.82 26.87
C PRO A 13 -4.28 -10.82 26.02
N GLY A 14 -5.41 -10.37 25.47
CA GLY A 14 -6.17 -11.09 24.45
C GLY A 14 -5.50 -11.00 23.08
N THR A 15 -4.72 -12.03 22.72
CA THR A 15 -4.39 -12.33 21.33
C THR A 15 -5.67 -12.65 20.55
N GLU A 16 -6.22 -11.64 19.87
CA GLU A 16 -7.14 -11.86 18.75
C GLU A 16 -6.65 -11.01 17.58
N LEU A 17 -6.21 -11.67 16.50
CA LEU A 17 -5.85 -11.06 15.23
C LEU A 17 -7.12 -10.45 14.59
N ALA A 18 -7.54 -9.29 15.09
CA ALA A 18 -8.49 -8.47 14.40
C ALA A 18 -7.74 -7.74 13.27
N MET A 19 -7.89 -8.24 12.04
CA MET A 19 -7.65 -7.46 10.83
C MET A 19 -8.72 -6.36 10.71
N SER A 20 -8.73 -5.46 11.70
CA SER A 20 -9.42 -4.20 11.66
C SER A 20 -8.54 -3.27 10.84
N GLN A 21 -8.98 -2.91 9.64
CA GLN A 21 -8.43 -1.77 8.90
C GLN A 21 -8.79 -0.50 9.69
N ASP A 22 -8.07 -0.28 10.79
CA ASP A 22 -8.23 0.85 11.66
C ASP A 22 -7.50 2.04 11.03
N PRO A 23 -8.19 3.15 10.73
CA PRO A 23 -7.58 4.32 10.12
C PRO A 23 -6.42 4.91 10.95
N GLN A 24 -6.41 4.72 12.27
CA GLN A 24 -5.32 5.19 13.13
C GLN A 24 -4.06 4.35 12.95
N ARG A 25 -4.18 3.03 12.75
CA ARG A 25 -3.01 2.18 12.41
C ARG A 25 -2.33 2.61 11.11
N HIS A 26 -3.12 2.88 10.07
CA HIS A 26 -2.57 3.34 8.80
C HIS A 26 -1.85 4.69 8.95
N HIS A 27 -2.36 5.58 9.82
CA HIS A 27 -1.70 6.83 10.13
C HIS A 27 -0.41 6.62 10.94
N SER A 28 -0.40 5.76 11.96
CA SER A 28 0.81 5.47 12.74
C SER A 28 1.93 4.85 11.90
N ASP A 29 1.58 4.06 10.89
CA ASP A 29 2.56 3.45 9.97
C ASP A 29 3.32 4.52 9.16
N CYS A 30 2.77 5.72 8.97
CA CYS A 30 3.49 6.83 8.34
C CYS A 30 4.62 7.40 9.21
N HIS A 31 4.60 7.12 10.51
CA HIS A 31 5.48 7.73 11.52
C HIS A 31 6.42 6.72 12.18
N ALA A 32 6.31 5.44 11.83
CA ALA A 32 7.08 4.36 12.44
C ALA A 32 7.88 3.57 11.39
N GLY A 33 8.82 2.75 11.89
CA GLY A 33 9.60 1.85 11.03
C GLY A 33 10.37 2.57 9.93
N ILE A 34 10.46 1.92 8.77
CA ILE A 34 11.18 2.45 7.60
C ILE A 34 10.41 3.64 7.00
N VAL A 35 9.08 3.61 7.01
CA VAL A 35 8.25 4.70 6.47
C VAL A 35 8.41 5.99 7.26
N GLY A 36 8.61 5.90 8.58
CA GLY A 36 9.00 7.05 9.41
C GLY A 36 10.29 7.72 8.93
N GLN A 37 11.28 6.95 8.48
CA GLN A 37 12.52 7.50 7.90
C GLN A 37 12.29 8.13 6.53
N ILE A 38 11.38 7.57 5.73
CA ILE A 38 10.95 8.18 4.45
C ILE A 38 10.29 9.53 4.70
N ARG A 39 9.53 9.65 5.79
CA ARG A 39 8.86 10.89 6.19
C ARG A 39 9.83 12.04 6.36
N ASP A 40 11.02 11.79 6.91
CA ASP A 40 12.04 12.83 7.11
C ASP A 40 12.52 13.43 5.78
N MET A 41 12.43 12.67 4.68
CA MET A 41 12.84 13.10 3.34
C MET A 41 11.67 13.66 2.51
N ALA A 42 10.47 13.10 2.68
CA ALA A 42 9.30 13.38 1.86
C ALA A 42 8.02 13.44 2.71
N PRO A 43 7.90 14.38 3.66
CA PRO A 43 6.75 14.42 4.57
C PRO A 43 5.44 14.67 3.82
N GLN A 44 5.47 15.57 2.84
CA GLN A 44 4.29 15.91 2.01
C GLN A 44 3.77 14.73 1.19
N CYS A 45 4.66 13.83 0.75
CA CYS A 45 4.30 12.60 0.04
C CYS A 45 3.45 11.69 0.93
N LEU A 46 3.90 11.47 2.18
CA LEU A 46 3.20 10.62 3.14
C LEU A 46 1.94 11.29 3.70
N ASP A 47 1.96 12.61 3.93
CA ASP A 47 0.76 13.34 4.39
C ASP A 47 -0.37 13.28 3.36
N THR A 48 -0.04 13.38 2.07
CA THR A 48 -1.02 13.28 0.97
C THR A 48 -1.55 11.86 0.81
N CYS A 49 -0.71 10.86 1.04
CA CYS A 49 -1.00 9.45 0.81
C CYS A 49 -1.05 8.63 2.10
N TRP A 50 -1.49 9.23 3.22
CA TRP A 50 -1.38 8.63 4.56
C TRP A 50 -2.05 7.26 4.67
N TYR A 51 -3.16 7.06 3.97
CA TYR A 51 -3.89 5.80 3.95
C TYR A 51 -3.11 4.64 3.30
N ALA A 52 -2.06 4.95 2.53
CA ALA A 52 -1.20 4.00 1.85
C ALA A 52 0.08 3.67 2.63
N CYS A 53 0.31 4.28 3.80
CA CYS A 53 1.52 4.05 4.59
C CYS A 53 1.66 2.61 5.07
N HIS A 54 0.56 1.93 5.42
CA HIS A 54 0.59 0.51 5.78
C HIS A 54 1.16 -0.35 4.64
N ALA A 55 0.57 -0.20 3.44
CA ALA A 55 1.03 -0.88 2.23
C ALA A 55 2.50 -0.55 1.90
N LEU A 56 2.89 0.71 2.04
CA LEU A 56 4.27 1.11 1.85
C LEU A 56 5.18 0.42 2.86
N ASN A 57 4.80 0.38 4.14
CA ASN A 57 5.60 -0.24 5.19
C ASN A 57 5.79 -1.74 4.93
N GLU A 58 4.77 -2.48 4.51
CA GLU A 58 4.90 -3.90 4.18
C GLU A 58 5.86 -4.15 3.01
N VAL A 59 5.75 -3.35 1.94
CA VAL A 59 6.64 -3.43 0.77
C VAL A 59 8.09 -3.12 1.16
N MET A 60 8.28 -2.08 1.97
CA MET A 60 9.60 -1.66 2.44
C MET A 60 10.20 -2.69 3.40
N ASP A 61 9.43 -3.20 4.35
CA ASP A 61 9.88 -4.28 5.24
C ASP A 61 10.35 -5.50 4.44
N ALA A 62 9.57 -5.92 3.43
CA ALA A 62 9.97 -7.02 2.58
C ALA A 62 11.24 -6.74 1.76
N TYR A 63 11.39 -5.51 1.24
CA TYR A 63 12.60 -5.13 0.52
C TYR A 63 13.85 -5.19 1.42
N TRP A 64 13.82 -4.52 2.58
CA TRP A 64 15.00 -4.41 3.44
C TRP A 64 15.30 -5.67 4.23
N HIS A 65 14.28 -6.44 4.63
CA HIS A 65 14.44 -7.53 5.58
C HIS A 65 14.21 -8.93 4.99
N LYS A 66 13.54 -9.06 3.85
CA LYS A 66 13.13 -10.37 3.30
C LYS A 66 13.76 -10.73 1.95
N GLY A 67 14.65 -9.89 1.42
CA GLY A 67 15.46 -10.22 0.24
C GLY A 67 15.32 -9.29 -0.96
N GLY A 68 15.06 -7.99 -0.75
CA GLY A 68 15.09 -6.98 -1.80
C GLY A 68 13.86 -6.99 -2.71
N SER A 69 14.05 -6.56 -3.96
CA SER A 69 12.98 -6.46 -4.96
C SER A 69 12.15 -7.74 -5.14
N PRO A 70 12.74 -8.96 -5.17
CA PRO A 70 11.96 -10.20 -5.29
C PRO A 70 10.94 -10.41 -4.16
N ALA A 71 11.26 -10.01 -2.93
CA ALA A 71 10.36 -10.11 -1.79
C ALA A 71 9.32 -8.98 -1.76
N ALA A 72 9.69 -7.79 -2.23
CA ALA A 72 8.82 -6.61 -2.24
C ALA A 72 7.77 -6.62 -3.36
N LYS A 73 8.11 -7.16 -4.55
CA LYS A 73 7.25 -7.15 -5.73
C LYS A 73 5.85 -7.78 -5.52
N PRO A 74 5.67 -8.96 -4.88
CA PRO A 74 4.33 -9.50 -4.65
C PRO A 74 3.45 -8.59 -3.79
N LEU A 75 4.02 -7.97 -2.73
CA LEU A 75 3.30 -7.01 -1.89
C LEU A 75 2.99 -5.73 -2.67
N MET A 76 3.90 -5.26 -3.52
CA MET A 76 3.64 -4.12 -4.39
C MET A 76 2.43 -4.36 -5.29
N CYS A 77 2.30 -5.57 -5.83
CA CYS A 77 1.15 -5.94 -6.66
C CYS A 77 -0.13 -6.14 -5.85
N GLN A 78 -0.04 -6.72 -4.65
CA GLN A 78 -1.17 -6.85 -3.73
C GLN A 78 -1.74 -5.48 -3.32
N HIS A 79 -0.87 -4.50 -3.07
CA HIS A 79 -1.26 -3.15 -2.64
C HIS A 79 -1.26 -2.12 -3.77
N LYS A 80 -1.26 -2.56 -5.03
CA LYS A 80 -1.14 -1.69 -6.22
C LYS A 80 -2.01 -0.44 -6.11
N ARG A 81 -3.29 -0.60 -5.78
CA ARG A 81 -4.26 0.50 -5.66
C ARG A 81 -3.86 1.57 -4.64
N ALA A 82 -3.32 1.18 -3.49
CA ALA A 82 -2.86 2.12 -2.47
C ALA A 82 -1.59 2.85 -2.94
N LEU A 83 -0.65 2.09 -3.52
CA LEU A 83 0.64 2.62 -3.97
C LEU A 83 0.52 3.58 -5.17
N MET A 84 -0.56 3.49 -5.96
CA MET A 84 -0.85 4.47 -7.02
C MET A 84 -0.94 5.92 -6.52
N CYS A 85 -1.24 6.14 -5.23
CA CYS A 85 -1.24 7.49 -4.67
C CYS A 85 0.14 8.15 -4.81
N PHE A 86 1.20 7.42 -4.46
CA PHE A 86 2.57 7.94 -4.49
C PHE A 86 3.03 8.23 -5.92
N THR A 87 2.68 7.38 -6.88
CA THR A 87 3.03 7.59 -8.30
C THR A 87 2.25 8.74 -8.94
N ARG A 88 1.01 9.00 -8.50
CA ARG A 88 0.23 10.16 -8.95
C ARG A 88 0.73 11.47 -8.35
N ASN A 89 1.29 11.41 -7.14
CA ASN A 89 1.85 12.55 -6.41
C ASN A 89 3.39 12.55 -6.42
N TYR A 90 4.01 11.98 -7.47
CA TYR A 90 5.45 11.76 -7.54
C TYR A 90 6.30 13.00 -7.21
N GLY A 91 5.86 14.20 -7.63
CA GLY A 91 6.59 15.44 -7.33
C GLY A 91 6.82 15.68 -5.83
N MET A 92 5.91 15.22 -4.97
CA MET A 92 6.08 15.30 -3.51
C MET A 92 6.99 14.20 -2.95
N CYS A 93 7.14 13.11 -3.70
CA CYS A 93 7.91 11.91 -3.34
C CYS A 93 9.31 11.88 -3.96
N GLU A 94 9.64 12.83 -4.83
CA GLU A 94 10.84 12.82 -5.69
C GLU A 94 12.15 12.63 -4.91
N LYS A 95 12.30 13.31 -3.77
CA LYS A 95 13.51 13.20 -2.94
C LYS A 95 13.74 11.75 -2.49
N TYR A 96 12.69 11.10 -2.02
CA TYR A 96 12.76 9.71 -1.59
C TYR A 96 13.03 8.77 -2.78
N VAL A 97 12.33 8.96 -3.90
CA VAL A 97 12.53 8.11 -5.09
C VAL A 97 13.94 8.25 -5.67
N SER A 98 14.50 9.47 -5.66
CA SER A 98 15.88 9.72 -6.08
C SER A 98 16.86 9.01 -5.15
N LYS A 99 16.62 9.06 -3.84
CA LYS A 99 17.46 8.37 -2.87
C LYS A 99 17.42 6.85 -3.04
N ALA A 100 16.25 6.29 -3.29
CA ALA A 100 16.09 4.87 -3.58
C ALA A 100 16.90 4.46 -4.83
N ALA A 101 16.86 5.28 -5.89
CA ALA A 101 17.63 5.03 -7.11
C ALA A 101 19.16 5.05 -6.88
N GLU A 102 19.67 5.95 -6.03
CA GLU A 102 21.09 5.96 -5.63
C GLU A 102 21.51 4.67 -4.93
N LEU A 103 20.59 4.01 -4.23
CA LEU A 103 20.80 2.74 -3.54
C LEU A 103 20.59 1.52 -4.46
N GLY A 104 20.38 1.73 -5.76
CA GLY A 104 20.13 0.67 -6.74
C GLY A 104 18.68 0.17 -6.76
N VAL A 105 17.75 0.90 -6.14
CA VAL A 105 16.33 0.55 -6.07
C VAL A 105 15.55 1.38 -7.09
N ALA A 106 15.03 0.72 -8.13
CA ALA A 106 14.13 1.36 -9.07
C ALA A 106 12.70 1.37 -8.50
N LEU A 107 12.20 2.55 -8.14
CA LEU A 107 10.81 2.73 -7.70
C LEU A 107 9.93 3.21 -8.88
N PRO A 108 8.66 2.78 -8.94
CA PRO A 108 7.67 3.31 -9.87
C PRO A 108 7.55 4.83 -9.73
N ARG A 109 7.62 5.56 -10.84
CA ARG A 109 7.52 7.03 -10.85
C ARG A 109 6.17 7.53 -11.32
N LYS A 110 5.47 6.71 -12.09
CA LYS A 110 4.15 7.00 -12.65
C LYS A 110 3.26 5.76 -12.57
N PRO A 111 1.93 5.92 -12.61
CA PRO A 111 1.00 4.80 -12.49
C PRO A 111 1.27 3.67 -13.48
N GLU A 112 1.71 4.01 -14.70
CA GLU A 112 1.96 3.06 -15.77
C GLU A 112 3.15 2.12 -15.46
N ASP A 113 4.13 2.58 -14.66
CA ASP A 113 5.24 1.72 -14.23
C ASP A 113 4.72 0.61 -13.30
N LEU A 114 3.84 0.99 -12.36
CA LEU A 114 3.21 0.07 -11.43
C LEU A 114 2.28 -0.92 -12.13
N GLU A 115 1.53 -0.46 -13.14
CA GLU A 115 0.67 -1.30 -13.98
C GLU A 115 1.46 -2.30 -14.82
N LYS A 116 2.59 -1.87 -15.39
CA LYS A 116 3.50 -2.73 -16.14
C LYS A 116 4.12 -3.82 -15.26
N ASP A 117 4.48 -3.47 -14.02
CA ASP A 117 5.07 -4.42 -13.08
C ASP A 117 4.06 -5.35 -12.42
N CYS A 118 2.82 -4.89 -12.29
CA CYS A 118 1.70 -5.58 -11.66
C CYS A 118 0.49 -5.55 -12.58
N PRO A 119 0.50 -6.33 -13.68
CA PRO A 119 -0.67 -6.46 -14.54
C PRO A 119 -1.81 -7.02 -13.69
N GLU A 120 -3.00 -6.41 -13.80
CA GLU A 120 -4.18 -7.07 -13.24
C GLU A 120 -4.31 -8.44 -13.93
N PRO A 121 -4.61 -9.51 -13.19
CA PRO A 121 -4.91 -10.76 -13.84
C PRO A 121 -6.07 -10.51 -14.80
N GLN A 122 -5.83 -10.69 -16.10
CA GLN A 122 -6.84 -10.56 -17.18
C GLN A 122 -8.06 -11.49 -16.97
N GLN A 123 -8.04 -12.34 -15.95
CA GLN A 123 -9.05 -13.34 -15.57
C GLN A 123 -10.20 -12.75 -14.73
N ALA A 124 -10.72 -11.60 -15.15
CA ALA A 124 -12.10 -11.19 -14.86
C ALA A 124 -12.85 -10.74 -16.13
N MET A 125 -12.30 -11.02 -17.33
CA MET A 125 -12.90 -10.66 -18.63
C MET A 125 -13.04 -11.85 -19.60
N LEU A 126 -12.88 -13.10 -19.14
CA LEU A 126 -13.26 -14.30 -19.91
C LEU A 126 -14.74 -14.68 -19.69
N GLY A 127 -15.62 -13.69 -19.59
CA GLY A 127 -17.06 -13.90 -19.35
C GLY A 127 -18.00 -12.90 -20.01
N TYR A 128 -17.49 -11.96 -20.81
CA TYR A 128 -18.33 -11.02 -21.57
C TYR A 128 -17.91 -11.00 -23.03
N THR A 129 -18.18 -12.10 -23.75
CA THR A 129 -18.40 -12.02 -25.19
C THR A 129 -19.76 -11.35 -25.39
N GLY A 130 -19.76 -10.02 -25.39
CA GLY A 130 -20.82 -9.26 -26.04
C GLY A 130 -20.81 -9.68 -27.50
N GLY A 131 -21.80 -10.49 -27.89
CA GLY A 131 -21.98 -10.90 -29.27
C GLY A 131 -22.33 -9.68 -30.11
N GLU A 132 -21.34 -9.16 -30.80
CA GLU A 132 -21.53 -8.46 -32.07
C GLU A 132 -22.08 -9.49 -33.07
N THR A 133 -23.39 -9.55 -33.25
CA THR A 133 -23.97 -10.08 -34.48
C THR A 133 -24.40 -8.91 -35.34
N ALA A 134 -23.60 -8.72 -36.37
CA ALA A 134 -23.83 -7.86 -37.50
C ALA A 134 -25.25 -8.06 -38.06
N ALA A 135 -25.81 -6.94 -38.53
CA ALA A 135 -26.94 -6.92 -39.43
C ALA A 135 -26.60 -7.70 -40.70
N GLU A 136 -27.45 -8.66 -41.06
CA GLU A 136 -27.54 -9.16 -42.43
C GLU A 136 -29.01 -9.24 -42.83
N GLU A 137 -29.24 -8.63 -44.00
CA GLU A 137 -30.48 -8.20 -44.63
C GLU A 137 -31.10 -9.37 -45.42
N GLU A 138 -32.43 -9.53 -45.36
CA GLU A 138 -33.20 -10.51 -46.15
C GLU A 138 -33.13 -10.20 -47.65
N PRO A 139 -33.26 -11.23 -48.50
CA PRO A 139 -34.45 -11.30 -49.33
C PRO A 139 -35.20 -12.65 -49.33
#